data_AF-A0A370BRJ1-F1
#
_entry.id   AF-A0A370BRJ1-F1
#
_cell.length_a   1.000
_cell.length_b   1.000
_cell.length_c   1.000
_cell.angle_alpha   90.00
_cell.angle_beta   90.00
_cell.angle_gamma   90.00
#
_symmetry.space_group_name_H-M   'P 1'
#
loop_
_entity.id
_entity.type
_entity.pdbx_description
1 polymer ?
#
loop_
_entity_poly.entity_id
_entity_poly.type
_entity_poly.pdbx_seq_one_letter_code
_entity_poly.pdbx_strand_id
1 'polypeptide(L)'
;MQEPRGRPVMCVNFVLPLAIQRPIAGLLIMVTEEYPAMSGGNAIATTTVLLETGMVAMTEPITKIVLETPAGLVPITADCEGGKCEEVAFNTVSSFVFALDYKIDVPTLGFVSVDIAWGGMINGFVDATSLGISINNKNGPKLIEYGEGITDALQKAPFVPVHPENPGIRGVSILQFTEPLYWDTMMAVNTVVVSPGRFDRCPCGTGSCARMAVLHARGQLAVDEEIPAS
;
A
#
# COMPACT_ATOMS: atom_id res chain seq x y z
N MET A 1 9.21 5.09 -16.10
CA MET A 1 8.69 6.48 -15.97
C MET A 1 9.81 7.50 -15.86
N GLN A 2 10.82 7.41 -16.71
CA GLN A 2 11.96 8.33 -16.64
C GLN A 2 11.62 9.68 -17.27
N GLU A 3 12.38 10.69 -16.87
CA GLU A 3 12.41 11.97 -17.55
C GLU A 3 12.78 11.78 -19.03
N PRO A 4 12.26 12.63 -19.94
CA PRO A 4 11.52 13.87 -19.70
C PRO A 4 9.99 13.70 -19.61
N ARG A 5 9.46 12.49 -19.82
CA ARG A 5 7.99 12.26 -19.87
C ARG A 5 7.41 11.89 -18.52
N GLY A 6 8.22 11.28 -17.67
CA GLY A 6 7.87 10.93 -16.31
C GLY A 6 8.69 11.71 -15.29
N ARG A 7 8.56 11.28 -14.04
CA ARG A 7 9.31 11.74 -12.88
C ARG A 7 9.31 10.63 -11.84
N PRO A 8 10.26 10.58 -10.89
CA PRO A 8 10.36 9.49 -9.91
C PRO A 8 9.10 9.24 -9.08
N VAL A 9 8.22 10.24 -8.93
CA VAL A 9 6.96 10.11 -8.17
C VAL A 9 5.76 9.66 -9.02
N MET A 10 5.93 9.49 -10.32
CA MET A 10 4.86 9.04 -11.20
C MET A 10 4.61 7.55 -11.02
N CYS A 11 3.35 7.15 -11.16
CA CYS A 11 2.91 5.76 -11.33
C CYS A 11 2.17 5.67 -12.68
N VAL A 12 2.23 4.52 -13.35
CA VAL A 12 1.51 4.27 -14.60
C VAL A 12 0.72 2.99 -14.46
N ASN A 13 -0.54 3.05 -14.86
CA ASN A 13 -1.47 1.92 -14.82
C ASN A 13 -1.77 1.46 -16.24
N PHE A 14 -1.48 0.20 -16.53
CA PHE A 14 -1.86 -0.45 -17.77
C PHE A 14 -3.19 -1.17 -17.54
N VAL A 15 -4.23 -0.68 -18.20
CA VAL A 15 -5.52 -1.37 -18.29
C VAL A 15 -5.41 -2.40 -19.39
N LEU A 16 -5.58 -3.67 -19.03
CA LEU A 16 -5.46 -4.80 -19.94
C LEU A 16 -6.86 -5.36 -20.27
N PRO A 17 -7.11 -5.74 -21.54
CA PRO A 17 -8.31 -6.48 -21.89
C PRO A 17 -8.28 -7.82 -21.17
N LEU A 18 -9.46 -8.29 -20.78
CA LEU A 18 -9.57 -9.55 -20.08
C LEU A 18 -9.83 -10.72 -20.98
N ALA A 19 -9.49 -11.89 -20.46
CA ALA A 19 -9.84 -13.17 -21.05
C ALA A 19 -11.36 -13.48 -21.00
N ILE A 20 -12.17 -12.79 -20.17
CA ILE A 20 -13.59 -13.17 -19.93
C ILE A 20 -14.54 -11.95 -19.86
N GLN A 21 -15.74 -12.10 -20.43
CA GLN A 21 -16.87 -11.16 -20.40
C GLN A 21 -17.54 -11.06 -19.01
N ARG A 22 -17.04 -10.21 -18.11
CA ARG A 22 -17.72 -9.69 -16.90
C ARG A 22 -17.13 -8.30 -16.58
N PRO A 23 -17.69 -7.47 -15.66
CA PRO A 23 -17.18 -6.10 -15.38
C PRO A 23 -15.87 -6.18 -14.60
N ILE A 24 -14.90 -6.81 -15.22
CA ILE A 24 -13.58 -7.06 -14.71
C ILE A 24 -12.67 -6.21 -15.60
N ALA A 25 -11.63 -5.58 -15.06
CA ALA A 25 -10.55 -4.99 -15.84
C ALA A 25 -9.20 -5.48 -15.33
N GLY A 26 -8.29 -5.84 -16.23
CA GLY A 26 -6.94 -6.20 -15.85
C GLY A 26 -6.15 -4.94 -15.51
N LEU A 27 -5.43 -4.96 -14.39
CA LEU A 27 -4.62 -3.84 -13.93
C LEU A 27 -3.19 -4.30 -13.64
N LEU A 28 -2.26 -3.86 -14.50
CA LEU A 28 -0.83 -3.93 -14.24
C LEU A 28 -0.33 -2.54 -13.84
N ILE A 29 0.23 -2.46 -12.63
CA ILE A 29 0.76 -1.22 -12.08
C ILE A 29 2.26 -1.19 -12.31
N MET A 30 2.76 -0.04 -12.75
CA MET A 30 4.18 0.24 -12.85
C MET A 30 4.50 1.41 -11.92
N VAL A 31 5.38 1.18 -10.96
CA VAL A 31 6.05 2.23 -10.17
C VAL A 31 7.51 2.32 -10.58
N THR A 32 8.25 3.31 -10.08
CA THR A 32 9.59 3.66 -10.59
C THR A 32 10.57 2.49 -10.64
N GLU A 33 10.53 1.61 -9.64
CA GLU A 33 11.48 0.50 -9.49
C GLU A 33 10.81 -0.89 -9.42
N GLU A 34 9.48 -0.96 -9.45
CA GLU A 34 8.75 -2.21 -9.25
C GLU A 34 7.45 -2.25 -10.07
N TYR A 35 6.97 -3.47 -10.32
CA TYR A 35 5.60 -3.74 -10.75
C TYR A 35 4.86 -4.36 -9.57
N PRO A 36 4.26 -3.54 -8.69
CA PRO A 36 3.67 -4.05 -7.45
C PRO A 36 2.48 -4.95 -7.78
N ALA A 37 2.27 -5.97 -6.96
CA ALA A 37 1.18 -6.91 -7.15
C ALA A 37 -0.20 -6.24 -7.00
N MET A 38 -0.31 -5.21 -6.16
CA MET A 38 -1.48 -4.34 -6.02
C MET A 38 -1.04 -2.97 -5.51
N SER A 39 -1.81 -1.92 -5.77
CA SER A 39 -1.65 -0.60 -5.16
C SER A 39 -3.00 0.09 -5.03
N GLY A 40 -3.40 0.44 -3.80
CA GLY A 40 -4.74 0.97 -3.52
C GLY A 40 -5.03 2.30 -4.24
N GLY A 41 -4.11 3.28 -4.14
CA GLY A 41 -4.27 4.56 -4.82
C GLY A 41 -4.35 4.44 -6.34
N ASN A 42 -3.59 3.50 -6.92
CA ASN A 42 -3.67 3.22 -8.35
C ASN A 42 -4.96 2.49 -8.75
N ALA A 43 -5.48 1.59 -7.91
CA ALA A 43 -6.76 0.92 -8.12
C ALA A 43 -7.92 1.93 -8.08
N ILE A 44 -7.92 2.85 -7.12
CA ILE A 44 -8.89 3.95 -7.03
C ILE A 44 -8.82 4.82 -8.29
N ALA A 45 -7.64 5.34 -8.63
CA ALA A 45 -7.47 6.20 -9.80
C ALA A 45 -7.87 5.50 -11.11
N THR A 46 -7.53 4.22 -11.25
CA THR A 46 -7.91 3.42 -12.42
C THR A 46 -9.42 3.24 -12.49
N THR A 47 -10.07 2.93 -11.37
CA THR A 47 -11.54 2.80 -11.29
C THR A 47 -12.23 4.08 -11.76
N THR A 48 -11.82 5.23 -11.23
CA THR A 48 -12.37 6.54 -11.64
C THR A 48 -12.23 6.74 -13.15
N VAL A 49 -11.04 6.51 -13.72
CA VAL A 49 -10.82 6.66 -15.17
C VAL A 49 -11.68 5.69 -15.97
N LEU A 50 -11.78 4.42 -15.56
CA LEU A 50 -12.59 3.42 -16.27
C LEU A 50 -14.06 3.82 -16.36
N LEU A 51 -14.60 4.37 -15.27
CA LEU A 51 -16.00 4.78 -15.20
C LEU A 51 -16.27 6.10 -15.92
N GLU A 52 -15.47 7.15 -15.65
CA GLU A 52 -15.72 8.49 -16.19
C GLU A 52 -15.42 8.60 -17.69
N THR A 53 -14.55 7.74 -18.23
CA THR A 53 -14.30 7.65 -19.68
C THR A 53 -15.30 6.76 -20.41
N GLY A 54 -16.16 6.04 -19.69
CA GLY A 54 -17.11 5.08 -20.26
C GLY A 54 -16.47 3.79 -20.79
N MET A 55 -15.19 3.51 -20.46
CA MET A 55 -14.56 2.22 -20.75
C MET A 55 -15.28 1.07 -20.03
N VAL A 56 -15.83 1.35 -18.85
CA VAL A 56 -16.77 0.50 -18.13
C VAL A 56 -18.07 1.29 -17.94
N ALA A 57 -19.21 0.64 -18.14
CA ALA A 57 -20.51 1.27 -17.96
C ALA A 57 -20.72 1.65 -16.48
N MET A 58 -20.94 2.93 -16.22
CA MET A 58 -21.30 3.46 -14.91
C MET A 58 -22.79 3.21 -14.62
N THR A 59 -23.10 2.76 -13.41
CA THR A 59 -24.45 2.62 -12.86
C THR A 59 -24.56 3.45 -11.58
N GLU A 60 -25.57 4.31 -11.50
CA GLU A 60 -25.82 5.14 -10.31
C GLU A 60 -26.89 4.50 -9.41
N PRO A 61 -26.83 4.68 -8.07
CA PRO A 61 -25.81 5.43 -7.34
C PRO A 61 -24.52 4.64 -7.07
N ILE A 62 -24.51 3.34 -7.37
CA ILE A 62 -23.39 2.43 -7.05
C ILE A 62 -23.00 1.63 -8.29
N THR A 63 -21.73 1.74 -8.70
CA THR A 63 -21.13 0.84 -9.68
C THR A 63 -20.26 -0.20 -8.98
N LYS A 64 -20.40 -1.47 -9.37
CA LYS A 64 -19.55 -2.56 -8.90
C LYS A 64 -18.70 -3.09 -10.03
N ILE A 65 -17.38 -3.09 -9.84
CA ILE A 65 -16.41 -3.66 -10.78
C ILE A 65 -15.45 -4.58 -10.03
N VAL A 66 -14.67 -5.38 -10.76
CA VAL A 66 -13.59 -6.18 -10.19
C VAL A 66 -12.31 -5.85 -10.94
N LEU A 67 -11.23 -5.53 -10.24
CA LEU A 67 -9.92 -5.39 -10.87
C LEU A 67 -9.16 -6.71 -10.73
N GLU A 68 -8.68 -7.25 -11.84
CA GLU A 68 -7.73 -8.36 -11.82
C GLU A 68 -6.32 -7.81 -11.73
N THR A 69 -5.65 -8.06 -10.62
CA THR A 69 -4.27 -7.59 -10.34
C THR A 69 -3.35 -8.79 -10.19
N PRO A 70 -2.00 -8.63 -10.26
CA PRO A 70 -1.10 -9.73 -9.95
C PRO A 70 -1.23 -10.28 -8.52
N ALA A 71 -1.81 -9.52 -7.58
CA ALA A 71 -2.14 -10.02 -6.24
C ALA A 71 -3.41 -10.89 -6.23
N GLY A 72 -4.26 -10.79 -7.24
CA GLY A 72 -5.56 -11.46 -7.32
C GLY A 72 -6.69 -10.52 -7.70
N LEU A 73 -7.92 -11.00 -7.51
CA LEU A 73 -9.14 -10.23 -7.77
C LEU A 73 -9.41 -9.23 -6.65
N VAL A 74 -9.70 -7.99 -7.02
CA VAL A 74 -10.00 -6.88 -6.10
C VAL A 74 -11.39 -6.36 -6.43
N PRO A 75 -12.43 -6.75 -5.68
CA PRO A 75 -13.75 -6.17 -5.80
C PRO A 75 -13.75 -4.69 -5.43
N ILE A 76 -14.42 -3.89 -6.24
CA ILE A 76 -14.55 -2.44 -6.09
C ILE A 76 -16.03 -2.06 -6.01
N THR A 77 -16.35 -1.13 -5.12
CA THR A 77 -17.62 -0.43 -5.06
C THR A 77 -17.34 1.06 -5.24
N ALA A 78 -17.95 1.68 -6.25
CA ALA A 78 -17.81 3.10 -6.53
C ALA A 78 -19.14 3.81 -6.35
N ASP A 79 -19.14 4.88 -5.55
CA ASP A 79 -20.26 5.81 -5.44
C ASP A 79 -20.22 6.75 -6.63
N CYS A 80 -21.35 6.84 -7.34
CA CYS A 80 -21.46 7.57 -8.60
C CYS A 80 -22.67 8.49 -8.59
N GLU A 81 -22.46 9.75 -8.98
CA GLU A 81 -23.51 10.76 -9.08
C GLU A 81 -23.22 11.71 -10.25
N GLY A 82 -24.22 11.98 -11.08
CA GLY A 82 -24.10 12.95 -12.16
C GLY A 82 -23.03 12.59 -13.21
N GLY A 83 -22.81 11.30 -13.45
CA GLY A 83 -21.80 10.79 -14.38
C GLY A 83 -20.36 10.85 -13.86
N LYS A 84 -20.17 11.05 -12.55
CA LYS A 84 -18.85 11.10 -11.90
C LYS A 84 -18.68 9.97 -10.89
N CYS A 85 -17.43 9.58 -10.67
CA CYS A 85 -17.06 8.62 -9.61
C CYS A 85 -16.55 9.42 -8.40
N GLU A 86 -17.40 9.56 -7.37
CA GLU A 86 -17.12 10.42 -6.21
C GLU A 86 -16.27 9.72 -5.15
N GLU A 87 -16.55 8.44 -4.87
CA GLU A 87 -15.83 7.63 -3.90
C GLU A 87 -15.58 6.22 -4.44
N VAL A 88 -14.47 5.61 -4.01
CA VAL A 88 -14.10 4.24 -4.39
C VAL A 88 -13.67 3.48 -3.15
N ALA A 89 -14.44 2.46 -2.81
CA ALA A 89 -14.09 1.45 -1.82
C ALA A 89 -13.59 0.18 -2.52
N PHE A 90 -12.61 -0.49 -1.93
CA PHE A 90 -12.10 -1.76 -2.44
C PHE A 90 -11.91 -2.77 -1.32
N ASN A 91 -12.21 -4.03 -1.64
CA ASN A 91 -11.87 -5.15 -0.79
C ASN A 91 -10.58 -5.74 -1.34
N THR A 92 -9.47 -5.51 -0.62
CA THR A 92 -8.18 -6.06 -1.03
C THR A 92 -8.14 -7.58 -0.83
N VAL A 93 -7.09 -8.19 -1.35
CA VAL A 93 -6.74 -9.59 -1.09
C VAL A 93 -6.47 -9.84 0.40
N SER A 94 -6.58 -11.10 0.83
CA SER A 94 -6.35 -11.48 2.23
C SER A 94 -5.05 -10.91 2.76
N SER A 95 -5.13 -10.08 3.80
CA SER A 95 -3.98 -9.45 4.45
C SER A 95 -3.53 -10.29 5.65
N PHE A 96 -2.23 -10.44 5.86
CA PHE A 96 -1.69 -11.28 6.94
C PHE A 96 -0.28 -10.85 7.36
N VAL A 97 0.16 -11.31 8.53
CA VAL A 97 1.47 -10.97 9.10
C VAL A 97 2.48 -12.08 8.78
N PHE A 98 3.69 -11.69 8.37
CA PHE A 98 4.85 -12.58 8.23
C PHE A 98 5.66 -12.64 9.52
N ALA A 99 5.92 -11.50 10.13
CA ALA A 99 6.70 -11.39 11.36
C ALA A 99 6.26 -10.16 12.16
N LEU A 100 6.24 -10.29 13.48
CA LEU A 100 6.11 -9.16 14.41
C LEU A 100 7.44 -8.98 15.13
N ASP A 101 7.79 -7.72 15.41
CA ASP A 101 8.96 -7.33 16.18
C ASP A 101 10.28 -7.93 15.64
N TYR A 102 10.38 -8.10 14.32
CA TYR A 102 11.57 -8.62 13.67
C TYR A 102 12.73 -7.62 13.87
N LYS A 103 13.75 -8.03 14.63
CA LYS A 103 14.90 -7.19 14.93
C LYS A 103 15.88 -7.22 13.78
N ILE A 104 16.21 -6.05 13.27
CA ILE A 104 17.20 -5.88 12.21
C ILE A 104 18.29 -4.90 12.63
N ASP A 105 19.54 -5.24 12.33
CA ASP A 105 20.69 -4.35 12.56
C ASP A 105 20.87 -3.42 11.36
N VAL A 106 20.73 -2.12 11.59
CA VAL A 106 20.87 -1.08 10.58
C VAL A 106 22.13 -0.27 10.87
N PRO A 107 23.11 -0.20 9.94
CA PRO A 107 24.44 0.39 10.17
C PRO A 107 24.54 1.84 10.73
N THR A 108 23.43 2.55 10.93
CA THR A 108 23.37 3.89 11.55
C THR A 108 22.31 4.03 12.65
N LEU A 109 21.43 3.03 12.81
CA LEU A 109 20.32 3.05 13.79
C LEU A 109 20.46 1.98 14.87
N GLY A 110 21.35 1.01 14.67
CA GLY A 110 21.44 -0.19 15.50
C GLY A 110 20.22 -1.09 15.27
N PHE A 111 19.76 -1.75 16.33
CA PHE A 111 18.63 -2.68 16.23
C PHE A 111 17.29 -1.96 16.14
N VAL A 112 16.62 -2.12 14.99
CA VAL A 112 15.27 -1.61 14.72
C VAL A 112 14.27 -2.77 14.78
N SER A 113 13.11 -2.55 15.41
CA SER A 113 11.97 -3.49 15.38
C SER A 113 11.17 -3.22 14.12
N VAL A 114 10.91 -4.25 13.30
CA VAL A 114 10.10 -4.14 12.09
C VAL A 114 8.97 -5.17 12.15
N ASP A 115 7.73 -4.73 11.97
CA ASP A 115 6.62 -5.64 11.67
C ASP A 115 6.56 -5.84 10.16
N ILE A 116 6.40 -7.08 9.69
CA ILE A 116 6.37 -7.42 8.28
C ILE A 116 5.03 -8.05 7.97
N ALA A 117 4.25 -7.45 7.06
CA ALA A 117 2.91 -7.91 6.72
C ALA A 117 2.56 -7.70 5.25
N TRP A 118 1.63 -8.51 4.77
CA TRP A 118 1.07 -8.48 3.43
C TRP A 118 -0.29 -7.78 3.42
N GLY A 119 -0.53 -6.94 2.41
CA GLY A 119 -1.84 -6.31 2.14
C GLY A 119 -2.06 -6.03 0.65
N GLY A 120 -1.42 -6.81 -0.23
CA GLY A 120 -1.29 -6.55 -1.68
C GLY A 120 0.13 -6.12 -2.09
N MET A 121 0.91 -5.65 -1.12
CA MET A 121 2.38 -5.57 -1.18
C MET A 121 2.94 -6.09 0.15
N ILE A 122 4.20 -6.54 0.17
CA ILE A 122 4.89 -6.88 1.42
C ILE A 122 5.44 -5.58 2.01
N ASN A 123 4.90 -5.21 3.17
CA ASN A 123 5.20 -3.97 3.87
C ASN A 123 6.05 -4.26 5.10
N GLY A 124 7.06 -3.43 5.34
CA GLY A 124 7.73 -3.33 6.64
C GLY A 124 7.20 -2.11 7.40
N PHE A 125 6.91 -2.24 8.69
CA PHE A 125 6.42 -1.16 9.54
C PHE A 125 7.40 -0.88 10.67
N VAL A 126 7.67 0.40 10.89
CA VAL A 126 8.49 0.88 12.00
C VAL A 126 7.75 2.00 12.71
N ASP A 127 7.70 1.95 14.03
CA ASP A 127 7.26 3.08 14.85
C ASP A 127 8.33 4.18 14.80
N ALA A 128 7.99 5.31 14.18
CA ALA A 128 8.87 6.46 14.04
C ALA A 128 9.36 6.98 15.41
N THR A 129 8.50 6.91 16.44
CA THR A 129 8.81 7.39 17.78
C THR A 129 9.89 6.54 18.45
N SER A 130 9.97 5.25 18.10
CA SER A 130 11.05 4.34 18.56
C SER A 130 12.43 4.76 18.06
N LEU A 131 12.50 5.53 16.97
CA LEU A 131 13.72 6.10 16.39
C LEU A 131 13.94 7.57 16.81
N GLY A 132 13.10 8.09 17.72
CA GLY A 132 13.18 9.48 18.18
C GLY A 132 12.82 10.51 17.11
N ILE A 133 11.99 10.15 16.12
CA ILE A 133 11.50 11.05 15.09
C ILE A 133 9.97 10.99 15.00
N SER A 134 9.37 12.07 14.48
CA SER A 134 7.94 12.14 14.21
C SER A 134 7.67 12.33 12.71
N ILE A 135 6.49 11.93 12.26
CA ILE A 135 6.05 12.00 10.87
C ILE A 135 5.58 13.42 10.59
N ASN A 136 6.44 14.22 9.97
CA ASN A 136 6.12 15.57 9.50
C ASN A 136 7.11 16.03 8.43
N ASN A 137 6.77 17.13 7.74
CA ASN A 137 7.57 17.67 6.65
C ASN A 137 9.00 18.07 7.07
N LYS A 138 9.21 18.53 8.30
CA LYS A 138 10.55 18.92 8.79
C LYS A 138 11.49 17.71 8.88
N ASN A 139 10.94 16.55 9.24
CA ASN A 139 11.70 15.30 9.34
C ASN A 139 11.80 14.54 8.01
N GLY A 140 11.23 15.04 6.92
CA GLY A 140 11.18 14.38 5.61
C GLY A 140 12.53 13.80 5.14
N PRO A 141 13.62 14.59 5.08
CA PRO A 141 14.92 14.07 4.67
C PRO A 141 15.43 12.91 5.55
N LYS A 142 15.19 13.01 6.87
CA LYS A 142 15.63 12.00 7.86
C LYS A 142 14.80 10.72 7.78
N LEU A 143 13.49 10.86 7.55
CA LEU A 143 12.59 9.72 7.30
C LEU A 143 13.00 8.97 6.03
N ILE A 144 13.39 9.68 4.96
CA ILE A 144 13.93 9.04 3.74
C ILE A 144 15.24 8.31 4.05
N GLU A 145 16.19 8.98 4.71
CA GLU A 145 17.48 8.38 5.08
C GLU A 145 17.29 7.10 5.89
N TYR A 146 16.46 7.15 6.92
CA TYR A 146 16.19 6.00 7.78
C TYR A 146 15.43 4.92 7.03
N GLY A 147 14.46 5.30 6.20
CA GLY A 147 13.65 4.35 5.44
C GLY A 147 14.46 3.57 4.41
N GLU A 148 15.34 4.24 3.67
CA GLU A 148 16.26 3.59 2.73
C GLU A 148 17.25 2.69 3.48
N GLY A 149 17.81 3.15 4.60
CA GLY A 149 18.74 2.36 5.41
C GLY A 149 18.11 1.08 5.97
N ILE A 150 16.87 1.17 6.48
CA ILE A 150 16.12 0.00 6.98
C ILE A 150 15.75 -0.93 5.82
N THR A 151 15.35 -0.38 4.67
CA THR A 151 14.99 -1.18 3.48
C THR A 151 16.20 -1.95 2.95
N ASP A 152 17.37 -1.30 2.83
CA ASP A 152 18.63 -1.94 2.43
C ASP A 152 19.04 -3.04 3.43
N ALA A 153 18.88 -2.81 4.73
CA ALA A 153 19.12 -3.83 5.74
C ALA A 153 18.17 -5.03 5.56
N LEU A 154 16.86 -4.78 5.35
CA LEU A 154 15.85 -5.83 5.15
C LEU A 154 16.15 -6.69 3.91
N GLN A 155 16.64 -6.07 2.84
CA GLN A 155 17.04 -6.79 1.63
C GLN A 155 18.24 -7.74 1.84
N LYS A 156 19.12 -7.41 2.80
CA LYS A 156 20.32 -8.21 3.15
C LYS A 156 20.07 -9.19 4.30
N ALA A 157 18.92 -9.10 4.96
CA ALA A 157 18.58 -9.93 6.08
C ALA A 157 18.41 -11.41 5.68
N PRO A 158 18.68 -12.36 6.60
CA PRO A 158 18.49 -13.79 6.31
C PRO A 158 17.01 -14.17 6.16
N PHE A 159 16.11 -13.44 6.83
CA PHE A 159 14.67 -13.64 6.70
C PHE A 159 14.15 -12.90 5.47
N VAL A 160 13.67 -13.65 4.48
CA VAL A 160 13.01 -13.11 3.29
C VAL A 160 11.54 -13.56 3.33
N PRO A 161 10.56 -12.65 3.53
CA PRO A 161 9.15 -13.01 3.44
C PRO A 161 8.83 -13.46 2.01
N VAL A 162 8.02 -14.51 1.87
CA VAL A 162 7.59 -15.06 0.57
C VAL A 162 6.10 -15.32 0.64
N HIS A 163 5.32 -14.78 -0.30
CA HIS A 163 3.88 -14.98 -0.34
C HIS A 163 3.54 -16.48 -0.49
N PRO A 164 2.65 -17.04 0.34
CA PRO A 164 2.40 -18.48 0.41
C PRO A 164 1.85 -19.06 -0.90
N GLU A 165 1.08 -18.26 -1.64
CA GLU A 165 0.45 -18.71 -2.90
C GLU A 165 1.23 -18.28 -4.16
N ASN A 166 2.23 -17.41 -4.02
CA ASN A 166 2.99 -16.90 -5.16
C ASN A 166 4.46 -16.64 -4.77
N PRO A 167 5.36 -17.62 -4.98
CA PRO A 167 6.78 -17.48 -4.64
C PRO A 167 7.53 -16.35 -5.37
N GLY A 168 6.95 -15.82 -6.46
CA GLY A 168 7.48 -14.65 -7.16
C GLY A 168 7.31 -13.34 -6.38
N ILE A 169 6.37 -13.31 -5.42
CA ILE A 169 6.15 -12.18 -4.51
C ILE A 169 6.96 -12.44 -3.24
N ARG A 170 8.10 -11.75 -3.09
CA ARG A 170 9.04 -11.97 -1.99
C ARG A 170 9.85 -10.73 -1.67
N GLY A 171 10.35 -10.69 -0.43
CA GLY A 171 11.07 -9.52 0.08
C GLY A 171 10.13 -8.39 0.46
N VAL A 172 10.60 -7.48 1.30
CA VAL A 172 9.83 -6.27 1.64
C VAL A 172 9.89 -5.31 0.45
N SER A 173 8.73 -4.93 -0.08
CA SER A 173 8.64 -4.01 -1.23
C SER A 173 8.74 -2.54 -0.80
N ILE A 174 8.08 -2.18 0.31
CA ILE A 174 8.01 -0.80 0.81
C ILE A 174 8.09 -0.76 2.33
N LEU A 175 8.68 0.32 2.85
CA LEU A 175 8.76 0.57 4.28
C LEU A 175 7.77 1.68 4.67
N GLN A 176 7.09 1.50 5.79
CA GLN A 176 6.19 2.48 6.36
C GLN A 176 6.63 2.87 7.76
N PHE A 177 6.76 4.17 7.96
CA PHE A 177 6.78 4.72 9.30
C PHE A 177 5.35 4.91 9.78
N THR A 178 5.12 4.54 11.03
CA THR A 178 3.86 4.75 11.73
C THR A 178 4.12 5.53 13.00
N GLU A 179 3.11 6.27 13.46
CA GLU A 179 3.05 6.74 14.85
C GLU A 179 2.00 5.91 15.62
N PRO A 180 2.04 5.92 16.96
CA PRO A 180 1.03 5.29 17.80
C PRO A 180 -0.39 5.69 17.37
N LEU A 181 -1.33 4.75 17.50
CA LEU A 181 -2.75 5.01 17.27
C LEU A 181 -3.31 5.87 18.39
N TYR A 182 -3.99 6.94 18.02
CA TYR A 182 -4.75 7.79 18.94
C TYR A 182 -6.24 7.52 18.75
N TRP A 183 -6.80 6.60 19.56
CA TRP A 183 -8.19 6.15 19.46
C TRP A 183 -9.23 7.24 19.77
N ASP A 184 -8.87 8.23 20.57
CA ASP A 184 -9.72 9.37 20.91
C ASP A 184 -9.95 10.31 19.71
N THR A 185 -8.95 10.43 18.85
CA THR A 185 -8.98 11.26 17.64
C THR A 185 -9.13 10.43 16.37
N MET A 186 -9.11 9.10 16.51
CA MET A 186 -9.10 8.12 15.44
C MET A 186 -8.04 8.41 14.37
N MET A 187 -6.91 9.00 14.77
CA MET A 187 -5.82 9.35 13.85
C MET A 187 -4.77 8.23 13.82
N ALA A 188 -4.52 7.71 12.62
CA ALA A 188 -3.51 6.71 12.34
C ALA A 188 -2.47 7.25 11.34
N VAL A 189 -1.54 8.08 11.81
CA VAL A 189 -0.53 8.70 10.95
C VAL A 189 0.44 7.64 10.42
N ASN A 190 0.70 7.67 9.11
CA ASN A 190 1.75 6.89 8.48
C ASN A 190 2.44 7.69 7.35
N THR A 191 3.63 7.25 6.96
CA THR A 191 4.27 7.69 5.72
C THR A 191 5.09 6.55 5.12
N VAL A 192 5.05 6.41 3.80
CA VAL A 192 5.65 5.27 3.09
C VAL A 192 6.93 5.71 2.41
N VAL A 193 8.08 5.14 2.75
CA VAL A 193 9.29 5.38 1.96
C VAL A 193 9.32 4.37 0.81
N VAL A 194 9.28 4.91 -0.41
CA VAL A 194 9.40 4.16 -1.66
C VAL A 194 10.73 4.52 -2.30
N SER A 195 11.53 3.52 -2.63
CA SER A 195 12.82 3.72 -3.28
C SER A 195 12.67 4.36 -4.67
N PRO A 196 13.62 5.23 -5.07
CA PRO A 196 14.84 5.65 -4.36
C PRO A 196 14.63 6.97 -3.58
N GLY A 197 13.88 6.94 -2.47
CA GLY A 197 13.72 8.08 -1.57
C GLY A 197 12.57 9.03 -1.89
N ARG A 198 11.34 8.52 -1.96
CA ARG A 198 10.10 9.32 -2.09
C ARG A 198 9.00 8.80 -1.15
N PHE A 199 8.02 9.64 -0.82
CA PHE A 199 7.03 9.30 0.21
C PHE A 199 5.72 8.58 -0.12
N ASP A 200 5.23 8.34 -1.33
CA ASP A 200 3.75 8.19 -1.47
C ASP A 200 2.99 9.42 -0.87
N ARG A 201 1.88 9.78 -1.48
CA ARG A 201 1.10 10.96 -1.08
C ARG A 201 -0.31 10.56 -0.68
N CYS A 202 -0.66 9.29 -0.86
CA CYS A 202 -1.83 8.71 -0.25
C CYS A 202 -1.44 7.98 1.05
N PRO A 203 -2.42 7.62 1.90
CA PRO A 203 -2.19 6.81 3.10
C PRO A 203 -1.74 5.36 2.82
N CYS A 204 -1.44 5.04 1.55
CA CYS A 204 -1.10 3.72 1.02
C CYS A 204 -2.15 2.65 1.34
N GLY A 205 -3.08 2.41 0.43
CA GLY A 205 -4.18 1.45 0.65
C GLY A 205 -3.70 0.03 0.99
N THR A 206 -2.73 -0.52 0.26
CA THR A 206 -2.12 -1.82 0.57
C THR A 206 -1.41 -1.82 1.92
N GLY A 207 -0.80 -0.69 2.25
CA GLY A 207 -0.16 -0.44 3.52
C GLY A 207 -1.13 -0.39 4.69
N SER A 208 -2.26 0.28 4.51
CA SER A 208 -3.35 0.35 5.49
C SER A 208 -3.92 -1.04 5.76
N CYS A 209 -4.15 -1.85 4.72
CA CYS A 209 -4.61 -3.23 4.87
C CYS A 209 -3.59 -4.12 5.62
N ALA A 210 -2.31 -4.01 5.28
CA ALA A 210 -1.24 -4.72 6.00
C ALA A 210 -1.12 -4.25 7.47
N ARG A 211 -1.28 -2.95 7.73
CA ARG A 211 -1.28 -2.39 9.10
C ARG A 211 -2.46 -2.90 9.91
N MET A 212 -3.65 -2.99 9.34
CA MET A 212 -4.81 -3.60 10.00
C MET A 212 -4.54 -5.06 10.38
N ALA A 213 -3.86 -5.84 9.52
CA ALA A 213 -3.47 -7.21 9.87
C ALA A 213 -2.48 -7.26 11.05
N VAL A 214 -1.52 -6.34 11.13
CA VAL A 214 -0.61 -6.20 12.27
C VAL A 214 -1.37 -5.85 13.55
N LEU A 215 -2.26 -4.86 13.49
CA LEU A 215 -3.05 -4.42 14.64
C LEU A 215 -3.97 -5.52 15.15
N HIS A 216 -4.66 -6.22 14.25
CA HIS A 216 -5.50 -7.36 14.57
C HIS A 216 -4.68 -8.50 15.20
N ALA A 217 -3.50 -8.83 14.64
CA ALA A 217 -2.61 -9.84 15.22
C ALA A 217 -2.10 -9.47 16.63
N ARG A 218 -2.00 -8.17 16.92
CA ARG A 218 -1.67 -7.63 18.25
C ARG A 218 -2.88 -7.48 19.18
N GLY A 219 -4.09 -7.83 18.73
CA GLY A 219 -5.34 -7.67 19.50
C GLY A 219 -5.74 -6.21 19.73
N GLN A 220 -5.25 -5.30 18.88
CA GLN A 220 -5.48 -3.86 18.97
C GLN A 220 -6.60 -3.39 18.02
N LEU A 221 -7.08 -4.26 17.14
CA LEU A 221 -8.18 -3.95 16.22
C LEU A 221 -9.11 -5.16 16.14
N ALA A 222 -10.39 -4.96 16.45
CA ALA A 222 -11.41 -5.98 16.32
C ALA A 222 -11.94 -6.09 14.88
N VAL A 223 -12.61 -7.20 14.58
CA VAL A 223 -13.37 -7.35 13.33
C VAL A 223 -14.51 -6.31 13.35
N ASP A 224 -14.76 -5.69 12.19
CA ASP A 224 -15.76 -4.63 11.99
C ASP A 224 -15.48 -3.32 12.76
N GLU A 225 -14.30 -3.17 13.36
CA GLU A 225 -13.84 -1.91 13.94
C GLU A 225 -13.17 -1.05 12.88
N GLU A 226 -13.63 0.19 12.72
CA GLU A 226 -13.12 1.12 11.72
C GLU A 226 -11.89 1.88 12.25
N ILE A 227 -10.86 2.01 11.41
CA ILE A 227 -9.79 2.98 11.60
C ILE A 227 -9.91 4.00 10.47
N PRO A 228 -10.28 5.26 10.78
CA PRO A 228 -10.25 6.34 9.81
C PRO A 228 -8.87 6.47 9.19
N ALA A 229 -8.84 6.50 7.87
CA ALA A 229 -7.63 6.86 7.13
C ALA A 229 -7.28 8.32 7.45
N SER A 230 -6.01 8.58 7.80
CA SER A 230 -5.47 9.92 8.05
C SER A 230 -5.33 10.73 6.77
#